data_AF-A0AAU7C9H3-F1
#
_entry.id   AF-A0AAU7C9H3-F1
#
_cell.length_a   1.000
_cell.length_b   1.000
_cell.length_c   1.000
_cell.angle_alpha   90.00
_cell.angle_beta   90.00
_cell.angle_gamma   90.00
#
_symmetry.space_group_name_H-M   'P 1'
#
loop_
_entity.id
_entity.type
_entity.pdbx_description
1 polymer ?
#
loop_
_entity_poly.entity_id
_entity_poly.type
_entity_poly.pdbx_seq_one_letter_code
_entity_poly.pdbx_strand_id
1 'polypeptide(L)'
;MQGLDGSERLTELVGQVIIIDLRSTYVCLGRFIGFDREFLELVDADLHDFRDSPATREVYVYDSVRLGIRRNRSRVLLRLADVVAVTRFDDILES
;
A
#
# COMPACT_ATOMS: atom_id res chain seq x y z
N MET A 1 -14.03 -27.33 9.79
CA MET A 1 -13.30 -26.20 10.37
C MET A 1 -12.09 -25.91 9.49
N GLN A 2 -12.27 -25.08 8.46
CA GLN A 2 -11.17 -24.62 7.59
C GLN A 2 -11.26 -23.10 7.61
N GLY A 3 -10.33 -22.47 8.34
CA GLY A 3 -10.21 -21.03 8.40
C GLY A 3 -9.82 -20.53 7.02
N LEU A 4 -10.54 -19.51 6.54
CA LEU A 4 -10.27 -18.79 5.31
C LEU A 4 -8.79 -18.39 5.30
N ASP A 5 -8.04 -18.98 4.37
CA ASP A 5 -6.69 -18.56 4.07
C ASP A 5 -6.75 -17.07 3.67
N GLY A 6 -6.06 -16.20 4.43
CA GLY A 6 -5.99 -14.77 4.14
C GLY A 6 -5.46 -14.45 2.73
N SER A 7 -4.93 -15.45 2.03
CA SER A 7 -4.41 -15.38 0.68
C SER A 7 -5.45 -15.05 -0.39
N GLU A 8 -6.72 -15.47 -0.30
CA GLU A 8 -7.69 -15.21 -1.39
C GLU A 8 -7.95 -13.72 -1.60
N ARG A 9 -8.16 -12.97 -0.50
CA ARG A 9 -8.42 -11.52 -0.55
C ARG A 9 -7.24 -10.72 -1.09
N LEU A 10 -6.01 -11.12 -0.76
CA LEU A 10 -4.82 -10.47 -1.30
C LEU A 10 -4.58 -10.87 -2.76
N THR A 11 -4.88 -12.12 -3.13
CA THR A 11 -4.73 -12.59 -4.52
C THR A 11 -5.55 -11.75 -5.50
N GLU A 12 -6.76 -11.35 -5.12
CA GLU A 12 -7.62 -10.49 -5.94
C GLU A 12 -7.00 -9.11 -6.23
N LEU A 13 -6.10 -8.63 -5.37
CA LEU A 13 -5.43 -7.33 -5.51
C LEU A 13 -4.17 -7.38 -6.38
N VAL A 14 -3.68 -8.57 -6.75
CA VAL A 14 -2.44 -8.71 -7.54
C VAL A 14 -2.61 -8.04 -8.90
N GLY A 15 -1.59 -7.28 -9.30
CA GLY A 15 -1.58 -6.46 -10.52
C GLY A 15 -2.18 -5.07 -10.35
N GLN A 16 -2.89 -4.83 -9.25
CA GLN A 16 -3.54 -3.54 -8.99
C GLN A 16 -2.59 -2.54 -8.32
N VAL A 17 -2.91 -1.26 -8.46
CA VAL A 17 -2.25 -0.22 -7.66
C VAL A 17 -2.96 -0.16 -6.31
N ILE A 18 -2.20 -0.28 -5.23
CA ILE A 18 -2.72 -0.31 -3.86
C ILE A 18 -2.01 0.70 -2.98
N ILE A 19 -2.68 1.04 -1.89
CA ILE A 19 -2.19 1.82 -0.76
C ILE A 19 -2.06 0.86 0.42
N ILE A 20 -0.94 0.95 1.14
CA ILE A 20 -0.62 0.16 2.31
C ILE A 20 -0.30 1.09 3.46
N ASP A 21 -1.17 1.06 4.47
CA ASP A 21 -0.93 1.71 5.75
C ASP A 21 -0.11 0.81 6.63
N LEU A 22 1.02 1.32 7.12
CA LEU A 22 1.90 0.60 8.03
C LEU A 22 1.63 1.05 9.47
N ARG A 23 1.94 0.17 10.44
CA ARG A 23 1.89 0.49 11.88
C ARG A 23 2.82 1.65 12.24
N SER A 24 3.86 1.87 11.43
CA SER A 24 4.86 2.92 11.58
C SER A 24 4.39 4.24 10.98
N THR A 25 5.28 5.22 10.90
CA THR A 25 5.03 6.52 10.26
C THR A 25 5.02 6.46 8.73
N TYR A 26 4.94 5.27 8.14
CA TYR A 26 5.04 5.09 6.70
C TYR A 26 3.70 4.77 6.04
N VAL A 27 3.54 5.21 4.80
CA VAL A 27 2.55 4.70 3.85
C VAL A 27 3.29 4.24 2.60
N CYS A 28 2.86 3.13 2.02
CA CYS A 28 3.39 2.67 0.74
C CYS A 28 2.31 2.65 -0.33
N LEU A 29 2.60 3.19 -1.51
CA LEU A 29 1.73 3.14 -2.67
C LEU A 29 2.49 2.50 -3.82
N GLY A 30 1.86 1.65 -4.61
CA GLY A 30 2.52 1.05 -5.77
C GLY A 30 1.71 -0.07 -6.39
N ARG A 31 2.24 -0.66 -7.47
CA ARG A 31 1.63 -1.82 -8.09
C ARG A 31 1.97 -3.07 -7.28
N PHE A 32 0.96 -3.72 -6.74
CA PHE A 32 1.09 -4.98 -6.03
C PHE A 32 1.37 -6.11 -7.03
N ILE A 33 2.43 -6.87 -6.81
CA ILE A 33 2.81 -7.96 -7.74
C ILE A 33 2.80 -9.34 -7.10
N GLY A 34 2.61 -9.42 -5.79
CA GLY A 34 2.47 -10.69 -5.10
C GLY A 34 2.82 -10.60 -3.62
N PHE A 35 2.72 -11.73 -2.95
CA PHE A 35 3.00 -11.87 -1.54
C PHE A 35 3.44 -13.28 -1.21
N ASP A 36 4.10 -13.43 -0.08
CA ASP A 36 4.36 -14.71 0.55
C ASP A 36 3.91 -14.68 2.02
N ARG A 37 4.43 -15.61 2.83
CA ARG A 37 4.06 -15.72 4.25
C ARG A 37 4.53 -14.55 5.10
N GLU A 38 5.49 -13.78 4.62
CA GLU A 38 6.20 -12.76 5.39
C GLU A 38 6.12 -11.37 4.76
N PHE A 39 6.00 -11.29 3.44
CA PHE A 39 6.13 -10.05 2.69
C PHE A 39 5.01 -9.81 1.68
N LEU A 40 4.64 -8.54 1.54
CA LEU A 40 3.97 -8.00 0.36
C LEU A 40 5.03 -7.40 -0.57
N GLU A 41 4.88 -7.61 -1.88
CA GLU A 41 5.80 -7.09 -2.88
C GLU A 41 5.11 -6.07 -3.80
N LEU A 42 5.71 -4.89 -3.86
CA LEU A 42 5.26 -3.78 -4.70
C LEU A 42 6.38 -3.33 -5.63
N VAL A 43 6.00 -2.88 -6.82
CA VAL A 43 6.89 -2.25 -7.79
C VAL A 43 6.37 -0.87 -8.17
N ASP A 44 7.25 -0.04 -8.73
CA ASP A 44 6.92 1.34 -9.11
C ASP A 44 6.33 2.11 -7.90
N ALA A 45 6.95 1.95 -6.73
CA ALA A 45 6.37 2.31 -5.44
C ALA A 45 6.86 3.65 -4.92
N ASP A 46 6.01 4.32 -4.14
CA ASP A 46 6.36 5.39 -3.23
C ASP A 46 6.27 4.85 -1.80
N LEU A 47 7.37 4.91 -1.04
CA LEU A 47 7.39 4.64 0.40
C LEU A 47 7.62 5.96 1.11
N HIS A 48 6.55 6.56 1.61
CA HIS A 48 6.56 7.88 2.22
C HIS A 48 6.62 7.81 3.74
N ASP A 49 7.46 8.63 4.34
CA ASP A 49 7.59 8.76 5.79
C ASP A 49 6.98 10.09 6.26
N PHE A 50 6.12 10.02 7.27
CA PHE A 50 5.42 11.17 7.81
C PHE A 50 6.10 11.82 9.04
N ARG A 51 7.30 11.39 9.43
CA ARG A 51 8.01 11.98 10.59
C ARG A 51 8.27 13.47 10.47
N ASP A 52 8.67 13.92 9.28
CA ASP A 52 9.02 15.33 9.00
C ASP A 52 8.11 15.97 7.94
N SER A 53 7.02 15.28 7.56
CA SER A 53 6.08 15.76 6.55
C SER A 53 4.98 16.61 7.21
N PRO A 54 4.69 17.83 6.70
CA PRO A 54 3.60 18.63 7.21
C PRO A 54 2.21 18.10 6.78
N ALA A 55 2.16 17.19 5.81
CA ALA A 55 0.92 16.60 5.33
C ALA A 55 0.45 15.46 6.24
N THR A 56 -0.86 15.34 6.45
CA THR A 56 -1.43 14.14 7.08
C THR A 56 -1.42 12.98 6.07
N ARG A 57 -1.54 11.74 6.58
CA ARG A 57 -1.68 10.54 5.70
C ARG A 57 -2.85 10.69 4.74
N GLU A 58 -4.00 11.16 5.25
CA GLU A 58 -5.22 11.36 4.46
C GLU A 58 -5.00 12.34 3.30
N VAL A 59 -4.41 13.51 3.58
CA VAL A 59 -4.12 14.52 2.54
C VAL A 59 -3.13 13.97 1.51
N TYR A 60 -2.07 13.30 1.97
CA TYR A 60 -1.07 12.75 1.06
C TYR A 60 -1.62 11.64 0.16
N VAL A 61 -2.47 10.75 0.68
CA VAL A 61 -3.13 9.70 -0.11
C VAL A 61 -4.08 10.33 -1.13
N TYR A 62 -4.91 11.28 -0.71
CA TYR A 62 -5.81 12.01 -1.60
C TYR A 62 -5.05 12.72 -2.74
N ASP A 63 -3.99 13.46 -2.41
CA ASP A 63 -3.17 14.13 -3.41
C ASP A 63 -2.47 13.14 -4.35
N SER A 64 -2.03 11.99 -3.83
CA SER A 64 -1.43 10.93 -4.64
C SER A 64 -2.42 10.35 -5.64
N VAL A 65 -3.68 10.15 -5.24
CA VAL A 65 -4.74 9.67 -6.14
C VAL A 65 -5.01 10.67 -7.27
N ARG A 66 -5.04 11.96 -6.96
CA ARG A 66 -5.32 13.01 -7.94
C ARG A 66 -4.16 13.35 -8.86
N LEU A 67 -2.94 13.36 -8.32
CA LEU A 67 -1.74 13.83 -9.02
C LEU A 67 -0.86 12.67 -9.54
N GLY A 68 -1.17 11.44 -9.11
CA GLY A 68 -0.37 10.26 -9.38
C GLY A 68 0.71 10.01 -8.32
N ILE A 69 1.21 8.76 -8.31
CA ILE A 69 2.23 8.28 -7.36
C ILE A 69 3.61 8.82 -7.72
N ARG A 70 4.30 9.43 -6.74
CA ARG A 70 5.71 9.88 -6.88
C ARG A 70 6.69 8.73 -6.61
N ARG A 71 6.82 7.86 -7.61
CA ARG A 71 7.69 6.67 -7.54
C ARG A 71 9.10 7.02 -7.05
N ASN A 72 9.52 6.42 -5.93
CA ASN A 72 10.85 6.61 -5.34
C ASN A 72 11.55 5.29 -4.98
N ARG A 73 10.92 4.14 -5.29
CA ARG A 73 11.52 2.80 -5.29
C ARG A 73 11.03 2.03 -6.52
N SER A 74 11.93 1.33 -7.19
CA SER A 74 11.55 0.38 -8.26
C SER A 74 10.87 -0.87 -7.70
N ARG A 75 11.25 -1.31 -6.49
CA ARG A 75 10.73 -2.49 -5.79
C ARG A 75 10.77 -2.28 -4.28
N VAL A 76 9.74 -2.74 -3.56
CA VAL A 76 9.64 -2.71 -2.10
C VAL A 76 9.09 -4.04 -1.61
N LEU A 77 9.72 -4.59 -0.56
CA LEU A 77 9.20 -5.71 0.22
C LEU A 77 8.73 -5.17 1.58
N LEU A 78 7.44 -5.27 1.87
CA LEU A 78 6.85 -4.82 3.12
C LEU A 78 6.55 -6.01 4.02
N ARG A 79 6.96 -5.93 5.28
CA ARG A 79 6.68 -6.98 6.25
C ARG A 79 5.17 -7.03 6.52
N LEU A 80 4.55 -8.18 6.27
CA LEU A 80 3.10 -8.37 6.46
C LEU A 80 2.66 -8.08 7.90
N ALA A 81 3.52 -8.40 8.87
CA ALA A 81 3.27 -8.13 10.29
C ALA A 81 3.15 -6.64 10.65
N ASP A 82 3.66 -5.75 9.79
CA ASP A 82 3.61 -4.30 9.99
C ASP A 82 2.48 -3.62 9.22
N VAL A 83 1.71 -4.38 8.42
CA VAL A 83 0.59 -3.86 7.64
C VAL A 83 -0.64 -3.71 8.54
N VAL A 84 -1.26 -2.53 8.49
CA VAL A 84 -2.52 -2.22 9.17
C VAL A 84 -3.69 -2.40 8.21
N ALA A 85 -3.57 -1.87 6.99
CA ALA A 85 -4.61 -1.91 5.98
C ALA A 85 -4.02 -1.97 4.57
N VAL A 86 -4.82 -2.52 3.65
CA VAL A 86 -4.57 -2.49 2.21
C VAL A 86 -5.83 -1.99 1.52
N THR A 87 -5.69 -0.99 0.66
CA THR A 87 -6.80 -0.37 -0.07
C THR A 87 -6.44 -0.26 -1.53
N ARG A 88 -7.38 -0.51 -2.44
CA ARG A 88 -7.16 -0.25 -3.86
C ARG A 88 -7.05 1.25 -4.07
N PHE A 89 -6.12 1.66 -4.91
CA PHE A 89 -5.94 3.07 -5.23
C PHE A 89 -7.21 3.71 -5.81
N ASP A 90 -7.96 2.95 -6.62
CA ASP A 90 -9.21 3.38 -7.25
C ASP A 90 -10.41 3.45 -6.29
N ASP A 91 -10.30 2.89 -5.08
CA ASP A 91 -11.39 2.89 -4.08
C ASP A 91 -11.34 4.14 -3.18
N ILE A 92 -10.33 5.01 -3.35
CA ILE A 92 -10.29 6.30 -2.66
C ILE A 92 -11.30 7.25 -3.31
N LEU A 93 -12.39 7.50 -2.61
CA LEU A 93 -13.44 8.39 -3.06
C LEU A 93 -12.92 9.84 -3.10
N GLU A 94 -13.09 10.49 -4.25
CA GLU A 94 -12.97 11.94 -4.34
C GLU A 94 -14.16 12.58 -3.60
N SER A 95 -13.88 13.52 -2.69
CA SER A 95 -14.88 14.36 -2.02
C SER A 95 -15.18 15.63 -2.80
#